data_AF-A0A4P7CWE3-F1
#
_entry.id   AF-A0A4P7CWE3-F1
#
_cell.length_a   1.000
_cell.length_b   1.000
_cell.length_c   1.000
_cell.angle_alpha   90.00
_cell.angle_beta   90.00
_cell.angle_gamma   90.00
#
_symmetry.space_group_name_H-M   'P 1'
#
loop_
_entity.id
_entity.type
_entity.pdbx_description
1 polymer ?
#
loop_
_entity_poly.entity_id
_entity_poly.type
_entity_poly.pdbx_seq_one_letter_code
_entity_poly.pdbx_strand_id
1 'polypeptide(L)'
;MSDVKALTIISELERWRDRELGTKLTWEKIEAFSGYTRQALSRHPRIKLAYDEAKHALADPARVSSSRSRDEERKYFDQTVRDLESKVKRYQDLEQTWFQRWQRIAVRCSELGLNIEDLDKPLDDLNRRGDKSEVKRGRKGKGEH
;
A
#
# COMPACT_ATOMS: atom_id res chain seq x y z
N MET A 1 36.02 -28.83 8.12
CA MET A 1 35.44 -27.58 7.58
C MET A 1 35.14 -26.69 8.77
N SER A 2 35.43 -25.38 8.72
CA SER A 2 35.09 -24.48 9.83
C SER A 2 33.61 -24.08 9.75
N ASP A 3 32.98 -23.87 10.92
CA ASP A 3 31.55 -23.56 10.99
C ASP A 3 31.18 -22.26 10.26
N VAL A 4 32.06 -21.25 10.30
CA VAL A 4 31.87 -19.99 9.56
C VAL A 4 31.77 -20.25 8.04
N LYS A 5 32.63 -21.12 7.49
CA LYS A 5 32.60 -21.47 6.06
C LYS A 5 31.35 -22.28 5.71
N ALA A 6 30.93 -23.19 6.59
CA ALA A 6 29.68 -23.93 6.41
C ALA A 6 28.47 -22.99 6.40
N LEU A 7 28.43 -21.98 7.27
CA LEU A 7 27.38 -20.96 7.30
C LEU A 7 27.36 -20.12 6.01
N THR A 8 28.51 -19.68 5.51
CA THR A 8 28.58 -18.94 4.23
C THR A 8 28.03 -19.76 3.07
N ILE A 9 28.35 -21.05 3.00
CA ILE A 9 27.83 -21.95 1.96
C ILE A 9 26.33 -22.15 2.09
N ILE A 10 25.82 -22.26 3.32
CA ILE A 10 24.37 -22.36 3.59
C ILE A 10 23.66 -21.07 3.15
N SER A 11 24.19 -19.90 3.48
CA SER A 11 23.60 -18.62 3.05
C SER A 11 23.57 -18.47 1.53
N GLU A 12 24.61 -18.93 0.82
CA GLU A 12 24.60 -18.93 -0.64
C GLU A 12 23.54 -19.90 -1.20
N LEU A 13 23.37 -21.07 -0.59
CA LEU A 13 22.32 -22.03 -0.93
C LEU A 13 20.90 -21.48 -0.70
N GLU A 14 20.71 -20.68 0.35
CA GLU A 14 19.44 -19.98 0.61
C GLU A 14 19.14 -18.94 -0.48
N ARG A 15 20.15 -18.24 -0.99
CA ARG A 15 19.97 -17.30 -2.13
C ARG A 15 19.60 -18.02 -3.42
N TRP A 16 20.13 -19.24 -3.63
CA TRP A 16 19.68 -20.11 -4.71
C TRP A 16 18.24 -20.58 -4.52
N ARG A 17 17.87 -21.01 -3.31
CA ARG A 17 16.49 -21.36 -2.94
C ARG A 17 15.52 -20.22 -3.26
N ASP A 18 15.94 -18.98 -3.04
CA ASP A 18 15.11 -17.78 -3.21
C ASP A 18 15.16 -17.21 -4.65
N ARG A 19 15.79 -17.94 -5.58
CA ARG A 19 15.92 -17.64 -7.03
C ARG A 19 16.67 -16.35 -7.34
N GLU A 20 17.49 -15.86 -6.42
CA GLU A 20 18.27 -14.63 -6.61
C GLU A 20 19.44 -14.85 -7.59
N LEU A 21 19.98 -16.06 -7.65
CA LEU A 21 21.18 -16.42 -8.43
C LEU A 21 20.84 -17.22 -9.71
N GLY A 22 19.56 -17.56 -9.92
CA GLY A 22 19.06 -18.29 -11.08
C GLY A 22 18.24 -19.53 -10.72
N THR A 23 17.93 -20.35 -11.73
CA THR A 23 17.01 -21.50 -11.60
C THR A 23 17.67 -22.88 -11.67
N LYS A 24 18.96 -22.93 -12.03
CA LYS A 24 19.72 -24.19 -12.19
C LYS A 24 20.85 -24.26 -11.17
N LEU A 25 20.58 -24.94 -10.06
CA LEU A 25 21.56 -25.29 -9.04
C LEU A 25 22.21 -26.64 -9.38
N THR A 26 23.54 -26.66 -9.44
CA THR A 26 24.35 -27.88 -9.61
C THR A 26 25.47 -27.89 -8.58
N TRP A 27 25.93 -29.10 -8.21
CA TRP A 27 27.05 -29.25 -7.29
C TRP A 27 28.31 -28.54 -7.77
N GLU A 28 28.61 -28.56 -9.08
CA GLU A 28 29.76 -27.88 -9.69
C GLU A 28 29.81 -26.38 -9.37
N LYS A 29 28.64 -25.71 -9.36
CA LYS A 29 28.57 -24.28 -9.02
C LYS A 29 28.91 -24.02 -7.55
N ILE A 30 28.51 -24.92 -6.66
CA ILE A 30 28.82 -24.80 -5.24
C ILE A 30 30.27 -25.20 -4.96
N GLU A 31 30.81 -26.18 -5.67
CA GLU A 31 32.23 -26.53 -5.60
C GLU A 31 33.09 -25.34 -6.05
N ALA A 32 32.71 -24.67 -7.15
CA ALA A 32 33.39 -23.47 -7.64
C ALA A 32 33.34 -22.30 -6.65
N PHE A 33 32.20 -22.10 -5.98
CA PHE A 33 32.04 -21.05 -4.97
C PHE A 33 32.76 -21.37 -3.64
N SER A 34 32.62 -22.60 -3.16
CA SER A 34 33.10 -23.00 -1.84
C SER A 34 34.56 -23.43 -1.82
N GLY A 35 35.11 -23.83 -2.97
CA GLY A 35 36.44 -24.43 -3.09
C GLY A 35 36.55 -25.83 -2.47
N TYR A 36 35.42 -26.45 -2.10
CA TYR A 36 35.36 -27.78 -1.51
C TYR A 36 34.73 -28.78 -2.49
N THR A 37 35.16 -30.03 -2.40
CA THR A 37 34.57 -31.11 -3.20
C THR A 37 33.17 -31.48 -2.71
N ARG A 38 32.34 -31.99 -3.60
CA ARG A 38 30.98 -32.48 -3.33
C ARG A 38 30.98 -33.51 -2.20
N GLN A 39 31.98 -34.37 -2.11
CA GLN A 39 32.08 -35.36 -1.03
C GLN A 39 32.23 -34.66 0.33
N ALA A 40 33.03 -33.60 0.41
CA ALA A 40 33.18 -32.82 1.63
C ALA A 40 31.90 -32.05 1.99
N LEU A 41 31.21 -31.47 1.00
CA LEU A 41 29.96 -30.74 1.18
C LEU A 41 28.79 -31.65 1.61
N SER A 42 28.64 -32.80 0.95
CA SER A 42 27.56 -33.76 1.21
C SER A 42 27.71 -34.52 2.53
N ARG A 43 28.94 -34.62 3.07
CA ARG A 43 29.20 -35.17 4.39
C ARG A 43 28.74 -34.25 5.51
N HIS A 44 28.51 -32.96 5.23
CA HIS A 44 27.98 -32.01 6.20
C HIS A 44 26.44 -31.99 6.14
N PRO A 45 25.72 -32.47 7.16
CA PRO A 45 24.28 -32.69 7.08
C PRO A 45 23.49 -31.40 6.83
N ARG A 46 23.91 -30.28 7.42
CA ARG A 46 23.27 -28.96 7.22
C ARG A 46 23.42 -28.43 5.78
N ILE A 47 24.57 -28.64 5.14
CA ILE A 47 24.81 -28.20 3.76
C ILE A 47 24.00 -29.06 2.80
N LYS A 48 23.98 -30.38 3.03
CA LYS A 48 23.17 -31.31 2.24
C LYS A 48 21.68 -30.98 2.34
N LEU A 49 21.17 -30.74 3.55
CA LEU A 49 19.78 -30.34 3.76
C LEU A 49 19.45 -29.05 3.01
N ALA A 50 20.28 -28.00 3.16
CA ALA A 50 20.11 -26.73 2.46
C ALA A 50 20.17 -26.89 0.93
N TYR A 51 21.01 -27.79 0.42
CA TYR A 51 21.09 -28.09 -1.01
C TYR A 51 19.80 -28.75 -1.52
N ASP A 52 19.30 -29.76 -0.80
CA ASP A 52 18.10 -30.49 -1.17
C ASP A 52 16.87 -29.56 -1.11
N GLU A 53 16.77 -28.72 -0.07
CA GLU A 53 15.75 -27.67 0.05
C GLU A 53 15.81 -26.67 -1.11
N ALA A 54 17.00 -26.17 -1.45
CA ALA A 54 17.18 -25.25 -2.57
C ALA A 54 16.79 -25.92 -3.90
N LYS A 55 17.16 -27.19 -4.10
CA LYS A 55 16.80 -27.95 -5.31
C LYS A 55 15.29 -28.18 -5.41
N HIS A 56 14.63 -28.53 -4.31
CA HIS A 56 13.17 -28.66 -4.24
C HIS A 56 12.47 -27.34 -4.53
N ALA A 57 12.93 -26.25 -3.91
CA ALA A 57 12.38 -24.92 -4.12
C ALA A 57 12.54 -24.42 -5.57
N LEU A 58 13.63 -24.80 -6.25
CA LEU A 58 13.86 -24.49 -7.65
C LEU A 58 13.02 -25.34 -8.60
N ALA A 59 12.57 -26.52 -8.17
CA ALA A 59 11.79 -27.44 -9.01
C ALA A 59 10.38 -26.92 -9.34
N ASP A 60 9.81 -26.03 -8.51
CA ASP A 60 8.51 -25.40 -8.79
C ASP A 60 8.67 -24.21 -9.75
N PRO A 61 8.38 -24.34 -11.06
CA PRO A 61 8.59 -23.27 -12.02
C PRO A 61 7.76 -22.00 -11.72
N ALA A 62 6.63 -22.12 -11.02
CA ALA A 62 5.72 -21.00 -10.74
C ALA A 62 6.20 -20.09 -9.61
N ARG A 63 7.19 -20.51 -8.82
CA ARG A 63 7.69 -19.74 -7.67
C ARG A 63 8.42 -18.47 -8.08
N VAL A 64 7.90 -17.29 -7.76
CA VAL A 64 8.59 -16.01 -8.02
C VAL A 64 9.79 -15.87 -7.08
N SER A 65 10.85 -15.19 -7.51
CA SER A 65 11.99 -14.89 -6.63
C SER A 65 11.55 -14.03 -5.46
N SER A 66 12.02 -14.37 -4.26
CA SER A 66 11.64 -13.64 -3.04
C SER A 66 12.07 -12.18 -3.08
N SER A 67 13.21 -11.86 -3.71
CA SER A 67 13.67 -10.47 -3.86
C SER A 67 12.75 -9.66 -4.77
N ARG A 68 12.32 -10.25 -5.89
CA ARG A 68 11.34 -9.62 -6.80
C ARG A 68 10.00 -9.35 -6.12
N SER A 69 9.47 -10.31 -5.34
CA SER A 69 8.26 -10.11 -4.54
C SER A 69 8.41 -8.95 -3.57
N ARG A 70 9.53 -8.91 -2.82
CA ARG A 70 9.81 -7.84 -1.86
C ARG A 70 9.96 -6.48 -2.53
N ASP A 71 10.56 -6.41 -3.72
CA ASP A 71 10.71 -5.16 -4.46
C ASP A 71 9.37 -4.64 -4.99
N GLU A 72 8.49 -5.54 -5.44
CA GLU A 72 7.12 -5.20 -5.85
C GLU A 72 6.28 -4.72 -4.66
N GLU A 73 6.35 -5.41 -3.52
CA GLU A 73 5.71 -4.99 -2.27
C GLU A 73 6.23 -3.63 -1.80
N ARG A 74 7.55 -3.40 -1.83
CA ARG A 74 8.15 -2.09 -1.50
C ARG A 74 7.62 -0.99 -2.39
N LYS A 75 7.57 -1.21 -3.71
CA LYS A 75 7.01 -0.23 -4.66
C LYS A 75 5.54 0.07 -4.38
N TYR A 76 4.75 -0.95 -4.05
CA TYR A 76 3.35 -0.79 -3.69
C TYR A 76 3.19 0.06 -2.41
N PHE A 77 3.98 -0.23 -1.38
CA PHE A 77 3.97 0.55 -0.14
C PHE A 77 4.43 1.99 -0.36
N ASP A 78 5.52 2.21 -1.11
CA ASP A 78 6.01 3.55 -1.44
C ASP A 78 4.96 4.38 -2.18
N GLN A 79 4.25 3.77 -3.13
CA GLN A 79 3.16 4.46 -3.85
C GLN A 79 2.00 4.78 -2.92
N THR A 80 1.61 3.84 -2.06
CA THR A 80 0.51 4.02 -1.11
C THR A 80 0.82 5.14 -0.11
N VAL A 81 2.05 5.19 0.39
CA VAL A 81 2.50 6.27 1.29
C VAL A 81 2.40 7.62 0.60
N ARG A 82 2.91 7.76 -0.63
CA ARG A 82 2.82 9.01 -1.40
C ARG A 82 1.38 9.46 -1.63
N ASP A 83 0.50 8.52 -1.95
CA ASP A 83 -0.93 8.81 -2.17
C ASP A 83 -1.61 9.27 -0.88
N LEU A 84 -1.29 8.64 0.25
CA LEU A 84 -1.81 9.03 1.56
C LEU A 84 -1.28 10.40 2.00
N GLU A 85 0.01 10.66 1.85
CA GLU A 85 0.61 11.97 2.14
C GLU A 85 -0.04 13.08 1.30
N SER A 86 -0.30 12.80 0.02
CA SER A 86 -1.00 13.74 -0.88
C SER A 86 -2.44 14.02 -0.42
N LYS A 87 -3.15 13.00 0.05
CA LYS A 87 -4.50 13.15 0.62
C LYS A 87 -4.49 13.94 1.91
N VAL A 88 -3.57 13.64 2.82
CA VAL A 88 -3.40 14.36 4.09
C VAL A 88 -3.13 15.83 3.83
N LYS A 89 -2.18 16.14 2.95
CA LYS A 89 -1.88 17.52 2.57
C LYS A 89 -3.11 18.24 2.00
N ARG A 90 -3.83 17.59 1.09
CA ARG A 90 -5.08 18.15 0.54
C ARG A 90 -6.11 18.43 1.63
N TYR A 91 -6.26 17.53 2.60
CA TYR A 91 -7.21 17.73 3.70
C TYR A 91 -6.78 18.87 4.63
N GLN A 92 -5.48 19.02 4.90
CA GLN A 92 -4.95 20.15 5.65
C GLN A 92 -5.20 21.49 4.94
N ASP A 93 -4.97 21.54 3.62
CA ASP A 93 -5.24 22.75 2.83
C ASP A 93 -6.73 23.12 2.85
N LEU A 94 -7.61 22.11 2.75
CA LEU A 94 -9.06 22.29 2.84
C LEU A 94 -9.47 22.77 4.24
N GLU A 95 -8.99 22.11 5.30
CA GLU A 95 -9.25 22.48 6.68
C GLU A 95 -8.86 23.94 6.95
N GLN A 96 -7.67 24.35 6.53
CA GLN A 96 -7.20 25.72 6.69
C GLN A 96 -8.12 26.73 5.96
N THR A 97 -8.56 26.39 4.76
CA THR A 97 -9.48 27.22 3.97
C THR A 97 -10.85 27.33 4.64
N TRP A 98 -11.39 26.21 5.12
CA TRP A 98 -12.67 26.17 5.84
C TRP A 98 -12.58 26.94 7.16
N PHE A 99 -11.49 26.77 7.91
CA PHE A 99 -11.26 27.48 9.15
C PHE A 99 -11.20 29.00 8.95
N GLN A 100 -10.44 29.48 7.96
CA GLN A 100 -10.38 30.91 7.64
C GLN A 100 -11.75 31.46 7.23
N ARG A 101 -12.52 30.69 6.46
CA ARG A 101 -13.87 31.10 6.04
C ARG A 101 -14.81 31.17 7.24
N TRP A 102 -14.77 30.18 8.13
CA TRP A 102 -15.58 30.17 9.36
C TRP A 102 -15.22 31.31 10.29
N GLN A 103 -13.93 31.61 10.49
CA GLN A 103 -13.51 32.74 11.29
C GLN A 103 -14.04 34.08 10.74
N ARG A 104 -14.02 34.26 9.41
CA ARG A 104 -14.60 35.47 8.78
C ARG A 104 -16.10 35.57 9.00
N ILE A 105 -16.83 34.45 8.87
CA ILE A 105 -18.27 34.41 9.12
C ILE A 105 -18.56 34.75 10.59
N ALA A 106 -17.85 34.11 11.52
CA ALA A 106 -17.99 34.32 12.94
C ALA A 106 -17.87 35.79 13.34
N VAL A 107 -16.81 36.46 12.87
CA VAL A 107 -16.59 37.90 13.13
C VAL A 107 -17.74 38.74 12.60
N ARG A 108 -18.19 38.49 11.36
CA ARG A 108 -19.32 39.23 10.77
C ARG A 108 -20.64 38.99 11.51
N CYS A 109 -20.89 37.77 11.97
CA CYS A 109 -22.08 37.47 12.77
C CYS A 109 -22.06 38.24 14.09
N SER A 110 -20.93 38.27 14.79
CA SER A 110 -20.77 39.05 16.02
C SER A 110 -20.98 40.55 15.79
N GLU A 111 -20.44 41.11 14.70
CA GLU A 111 -20.67 42.52 14.32
C GLU A 111 -22.14 42.84 14.05
N LEU A 112 -22.91 41.86 13.56
CA LEU A 112 -24.34 41.98 13.30
C LEU A 112 -25.22 41.62 14.51
N GLY A 113 -24.62 41.31 15.67
CA GLY A 113 -25.35 40.88 16.87
C GLY A 113 -26.00 39.50 16.74
N LEU A 114 -25.59 38.68 15.77
CA LEU A 114 -26.05 37.31 15.58
C LEU A 114 -25.23 36.37 16.47
N ASN A 115 -25.90 35.50 17.23
CA ASN A 115 -25.23 34.45 18.00
C ASN A 115 -24.75 33.34 17.05
N ILE A 116 -23.48 32.99 17.15
CA ILE A 116 -22.86 31.93 16.36
C ILE A 116 -23.40 30.53 16.71
N GLU A 117 -23.82 30.32 17.96
CA GLU A 117 -24.39 29.05 18.42
C GLU A 117 -25.70 28.71 17.71
N ASP A 118 -26.43 29.72 17.25
CA ASP A 118 -27.66 29.53 16.48
C ASP A 118 -27.38 29.06 15.04
N LEU A 119 -26.19 29.38 14.50
CA LEU A 119 -25.75 28.98 13.15
C LEU A 119 -25.15 27.57 13.13
N ASP A 120 -24.59 27.12 14.26
CA ASP A 120 -24.02 25.77 14.41
C ASP A 120 -25.07 24.68 14.67
N LYS A 121 -26.35 25.05 14.77
CA LYS A 121 -27.44 24.09 14.87
C LYS A 121 -27.47 23.20 13.61
N PRO A 122 -27.58 21.87 13.76
CA PRO A 122 -27.70 20.99 12.62
C PRO A 122 -28.90 21.42 11.78
N LEU A 123 -28.66 21.61 10.47
CA LEU A 123 -29.74 21.86 9.53
C LEU A 123 -30.61 20.61 9.47
N ASP A 124 -31.94 20.79 9.61
CA ASP A 124 -32.88 19.69 9.40
C ASP A 124 -32.64 19.07 8.02
N ASP A 125 -32.53 17.74 7.97
CA ASP A 125 -32.27 16.95 6.76
C ASP A 125 -33.28 17.24 5.63
N LEU A 126 -34.45 17.80 5.98
CA LEU A 126 -35.53 18.16 5.07
C LEU A 126 -35.23 19.39 4.19
N ASN A 127 -34.31 20.28 4.60
CA ASN A 127 -34.02 21.52 3.84
C ASN A 127 -32.86 21.39 2.84
N ARG A 128 -32.19 20.23 2.75
CA ARG A 128 -31.13 20.01 1.75
C ARG A 128 -31.67 19.72 0.35
N ARG A 129 -32.93 19.30 0.24
CA ARG A 129 -33.64 19.21 -1.04
C ARG A 129 -34.45 20.49 -1.19
N GLY A 130 -33.88 21.47 -1.90
CA GLY A 130 -34.59 22.69 -2.27
C GLY A 130 -36.01 22.37 -2.74
N ASP A 131 -36.95 23.04 -2.11
CA ASP A 131 -38.37 23.09 -2.40
C ASP A 131 -38.63 23.02 -3.92
N LYS A 132 -39.05 21.85 -4.40
CA LYS A 132 -39.59 21.64 -5.76
C LYS A 132 -41.11 21.71 -5.76
N SER A 133 -41.72 22.39 -4.81
CA SER A 133 -43.18 22.40 -4.61
C SER A 133 -43.84 23.76 -4.83
N GLU A 134 -43.29 24.65 -5.66
CA GLU A 134 -44.03 25.87 -6.06
C GLU A 134 -43.96 26.22 -7.57
N VAL A 135 -44.19 25.23 -8.45
CA VAL A 135 -44.57 25.52 -9.85
C VAL A 135 -45.78 24.70 -10.29
N LYS A 136 -46.93 24.94 -9.67
CA LYS A 136 -48.26 24.70 -10.26
C LYS A 136 -49.25 25.77 -9.83
N ARG A 137 -49.01 27.02 -10.24
CA ARG A 137 -50.05 28.05 -10.31
C ARG A 137 -50.19 28.54 -11.74
N GLY A 138 -51.39 28.37 -12.31
CA GLY A 138 -51.86 29.18 -13.43
C GLY A 138 -51.77 28.56 -14.83
N ARG A 139 -52.58 27.54 -15.13
CA ARG A 139 -53.18 27.43 -16.48
C ARG A 139 -54.65 27.05 -16.36
N LYS A 140 -55.46 28.04 -16.00
CA LYS A 140 -56.92 28.01 -16.12
C LYS A 140 -57.33 29.23 -16.95
N GLY A 141 -58.09 28.99 -18.00
CA GLY A 141 -58.55 29.97 -18.99
C GLY A 141 -57.97 29.65 -20.37
N LYS A 142 -58.74 29.58 -21.46
CA LYS A 142 -60.16 29.79 -21.72
C LYS A 142 -60.42 29.09 -23.07
N GLY A 143 -61.60 28.54 -23.25
CA GLY A 143 -62.06 27.92 -24.49
C GLY A 143 -63.54 27.63 -24.34
N GLU A 144 -64.31 28.71 -24.22
CA GLU A 144 -65.77 28.70 -24.32
C GLU A 144 -66.18 28.47 -25.78
N HIS A 145 -67.23 27.66 -25.93
CA HIS A 145 -68.27 27.61 -26.96
C HIS A 145 -67.96 27.96 -28.42
#